data_AF-A0A832FN87-F1
#
_entry.id   AF-A0A832FN87-F1
#
_cell.length_a   1.000
_cell.length_b   1.000
_cell.length_c   1.000
_cell.angle_alpha   90.00
_cell.angle_beta   90.00
_cell.angle_gamma   90.00
#
_symmetry.space_group_name_H-M   'P 1'
#
loop_
_entity.id
_entity.type
_entity.pdbx_description
1 polymer ?
#
loop_
_entity_poly.entity_id
_entity_poly.type
_entity_poly.pdbx_seq_one_letter_code
_entity_poly.pdbx_strand_id
1 'polypeptide(L)' 'MVVQRALDLDINKAHKIFLFRFNEEKCRRELRIVKMEGCEHPLDWIPFRITSRSIELLKEK' A
#
# COMPACT_ATOMS: atom_id res chain seq x y z
N MET A 1 -18.90 -4.32 5.27
CA MET A 1 -18.60 -5.77 5.32
C MET A 1 -18.43 -6.43 3.94
N VAL A 2 -18.17 -5.67 2.86
CA VAL A 2 -17.92 -6.22 1.50
C VAL A 2 -16.43 -6.14 1.16
N VAL A 3 -15.76 -5.07 1.58
CA VAL A 3 -14.32 -4.83 1.34
C VAL A 3 -13.43 -5.91 1.97
N GLN A 4 -13.75 -6.37 3.19
CA GLN A 4 -12.93 -7.35 3.90
C GLN A 4 -12.92 -8.73 3.19
N ARG A 5 -14.08 -9.19 2.70
CA ARG A 5 -14.20 -10.50 2.03
C ARG A 5 -13.58 -10.52 0.63
N ALA A 6 -13.54 -9.39 -0.07
CA ALA A 6 -12.85 -9.27 -1.36
C ALA A 6 -11.32 -9.31 -1.19
N LEU A 7 -10.79 -8.78 -0.09
CA LEU A 7 -9.36 -8.89 0.26
C LEU A 7 -8.97 -10.35 0.56
N ASP A 8 -9.74 -11.05 1.40
CA ASP A 8 -9.35 -12.39 1.90
C ASP A 8 -9.29 -13.47 0.80
N LEU A 9 -10.13 -13.41 -0.24
CA LEU A 9 -10.15 -14.41 -1.30
C LEU A 9 -8.99 -14.26 -2.30
N ASP A 10 -8.51 -13.02 -2.51
CA ASP A 10 -7.47 -12.69 -3.49
C ASP A 10 -6.06 -12.66 -2.88
N ILE A 11 -5.92 -12.43 -1.56
CA ILE A 11 -4.61 -12.38 -0.88
C ILE A 11 -3.80 -13.67 -1.09
N ASN A 12 -4.46 -14.84 -1.05
CA ASN A 12 -3.76 -16.12 -1.17
C ASN A 12 -3.29 -16.42 -2.60
N LYS A 13 -3.94 -15.84 -3.63
CA LYS A 13 -3.59 -16.06 -5.04
C LYS A 13 -2.66 -14.99 -5.61
N ALA A 14 -2.70 -13.77 -5.08
CA ALA A 14 -1.90 -12.67 -5.58
C ALA A 14 -0.42 -12.85 -5.22
N HIS A 15 0.49 -12.75 -6.20
CA HIS A 15 1.94 -12.76 -5.95
C HIS A 15 2.45 -11.44 -5.34
N LYS A 16 1.70 -10.35 -5.51
CA LYS A 16 2.06 -9.00 -5.06
C LYS A 16 0.82 -8.27 -4.56
N ILE A 17 0.90 -7.69 -3.37
CA ILE A 17 -0.22 -7.01 -2.71
C ILE A 17 0.26 -5.68 -2.14
N PHE A 18 -0.43 -4.62 -2.52
CA PHE A 18 -0.21 -3.26 -2.03
C PHE A 18 -1.47 -2.77 -1.33
N LEU A 19 -1.32 -2.29 -0.11
CA LEU A 19 -2.40 -1.68 0.66
C LEU A 19 -2.23 -0.17 0.64
N PHE A 20 -3.28 0.55 0.25
CA PHE A 20 -3.32 2.01 0.25
C PHE A 20 -4.24 2.50 1.36
N ARG A 21 -3.84 3.54 2.07
CA ARG A 21 -4.68 4.21 3.07
C ARG A 21 -4.47 5.71 3.06
N PHE A 22 -5.44 6.42 3.63
CA PHE A 22 -5.23 7.76 4.14
C PHE A 22 -4.98 7.65 5.65
N ASN A 23 -3.84 8.16 6.10
CA ASN A 23 -3.50 8.25 7.51
C ASN A 23 -4.05 9.58 8.05
N GLU A 24 -5.09 9.51 8.87
CA GLU A 24 -5.78 10.68 9.41
C GLU A 24 -4.89 11.46 10.41
N GLU A 25 -4.11 10.76 11.23
CA GLU A 25 -3.23 11.40 12.23
C GLU A 25 -2.13 12.25 11.58
N LYS A 26 -1.53 11.73 10.50
CA LYS A 26 -0.48 12.42 9.74
C LYS A 26 -1.01 13.23 8.56
N CYS A 27 -2.32 13.24 8.34
CA CYS A 27 -3.01 13.86 7.20
C CYS A 27 -2.34 13.58 5.85
N ARG A 28 -1.94 12.32 5.60
CA ARG A 28 -1.18 11.94 4.40
C ARG A 28 -1.62 10.59 3.84
N ARG A 29 -1.43 10.38 2.53
CA ARG A 29 -1.64 9.08 1.89
C ARG A 29 -0.42 8.20 2.08
N GLU A 30 -0.63 6.95 2.39
CA GLU A 30 0.42 5.97 2.65
C GLU A 30 0.11 4.66 1.92
N LEU A 31 1.15 3.99 1.45
CA LEU A 31 1.06 2.64 0.92
C LEU A 31 1.95 1.69 1.69
N ARG A 32 1.57 0.42 1.74
CA ARG A 32 2.37 -0.65 2.33
C ARG A 32 2.40 -1.85 1.40
N ILE A 33 3.58 -2.44 1.27
CA ILE A 33 3.75 -3.71 0.57
C ILE A 33 3.36 -4.81 1.58
N VAL A 34 2.26 -5.50 1.31
CA VAL A 34 1.73 -6.56 2.19
C VAL A 34 2.29 -7.92 1.78
N LYS A 35 2.51 -8.12 0.48
CA LYS A 35 3.09 -9.33 -0.09
C LYS A 35 3.91 -8.99 -1.32
N MET A 36 5.10 -9.57 -1.43
CA MET A 36 5.93 -9.52 -2.63
C MET A 36 6.71 -10.84 -2.69
N GLU A 37 6.31 -11.74 -3.58
CA GLU A 37 7.03 -13.01 -3.76
C GLU A 37 8.36 -12.83 -4.50
N GLY A 38 9.39 -13.53 -4.05
CA GLY A 38 10.71 -13.54 -4.69
C GLY A 38 11.57 -12.30 -4.45
N CYS A 39 11.19 -11.40 -3.54
CA CYS A 39 11.98 -10.21 -3.22
C CYS A 39 11.72 -9.70 -1.80
N GLU A 40 12.79 -9.26 -1.13
CA GLU A 40 12.67 -8.51 0.12
C GLU A 40 12.05 -7.14 -0.13
N HIS A 41 11.27 -6.67 0.83
CA HIS A 41 10.57 -5.39 0.71
C HIS A 41 10.42 -4.73 2.08
N PRO A 42 10.34 -3.39 2.13
CA PRO A 42 10.07 -2.67 3.36
C PRO A 42 8.68 -3.02 3.90
N LEU A 43 8.61 -3.24 5.22
CA LEU A 43 7.37 -3.52 5.93
C LEU A 43 6.67 -2.25 6.44
N ASP A 44 7.32 -1.10 6.33
CA ASP A 44 6.80 0.19 6.79
C ASP A 44 5.79 0.82 5.83
N TRP A 45 5.05 1.79 6.34
CA TRP A 45 4.16 2.62 5.54
C TRP A 45 4.97 3.70 4.80
N ILE A 46 4.89 3.67 3.48
CA ILE A 46 5.57 4.61 2.59
C ILE A 46 4.61 5.75 2.24
N PRO A 47 4.88 7.00 2.63
CA PRO A 47 4.05 8.12 2.24
C PRO A 47 4.11 8.35 0.72
N PHE A 48 2.99 8.74 0.13
CA PHE A 48 2.92 9.08 -1.29
C PHE A 48 2.00 10.27 -1.55
N ARG A 49 2.16 10.89 -2.73
CA ARG A 49 1.22 11.89 -3.25
C ARG A 49 0.73 11.51 -4.64
N ILE A 50 -0.46 11.98 -5.00
CA ILE A 50 -0.99 11.89 -6.35
C ILE A 50 -0.78 13.27 -6.98
N THR A 51 -0.05 13.31 -8.10
CA THR A 51 0.12 14.51 -8.92
C THR A 51 -0.74 14.39 -10.18
N SER A 52 -0.79 15.45 -10.99
CA SER A 52 -1.46 15.40 -12.30
C SER A 52 -0.81 14.40 -13.27
N ARG A 53 0.39 13.90 -12.95
CA ARG A 53 1.17 13.01 -13.81
C ARG A 53 1.20 11.57 -13.31
N SER A 54 1.25 11.35 -11.99
CA SER A 54 1.45 10.00 -11.44
C SER A 54 1.26 9.93 -9.92
N ILE A 55 1.50 8.74 -9.36
CA ILE A 55 1.77 8.52 -7.94
C ILE A 55 3.27 8.70 -7.70
N GLU A 56 3.64 9.53 -6.73
CA GLU A 56 5.03 9.78 -6.34
C GLU A 56 5.25 9.33 -4.89
N LEU A 57 6.22 8.44 -4.67
CA LEU A 57 6.64 8.01 -3.34
C LEU A 57 7.50 9.09 -2.69
N LEU A 58 7.26 9.32 -1.40
CA LEU A 58 8.00 10.28 -0.60
C LEU A 58 8.99 9.51 0.28
N LYS A 59 10.25 9.92 0.26
CA LYS A 59 11.24 9.40 1.22
C LYS A 59 11.05 10.14 2.55
N GLU A 60 11.01 9.41 3.66
CA GLU A 60 11.21 10.04 4.97
C GLU A 60 12.68 10.49 5.05
N LYS A 61 12.90 11.73 5.50
CA LYS A 61 14.23 12.34 5.65
C LYS A 61 14.94 11.79 6.88
#